data_AF-R1E5R6-F1
#
_entry.id   AF-R1E5R6-F1
#
_cell.length_a   1.000
_cell.length_b   1.000
_cell.length_c   1.000
_cell.angle_alpha   90.00
_cell.angle_beta   90.00
_cell.angle_gamma   90.00
#
_symmetry.space_group_name_H-M   'P 1'
#
loop_
_entity.id
_entity.type
_entity.pdbx_description
1 polymer ?
#
loop_
_entity_poly.entity_id
_entity_poly.type
_entity_poly.pdbx_seq_one_letter_code
_entity_poly.pdbx_strand_id
1 'polypeptide(L)' 'MASRRKRGALSSPCAFTVSERRVYVCDRENHRISVFSADDGAYRHCFSTFGDAPGCMREIWGDL' A
#
# COMPACT_ATOMS: atom_id res chain seq x y z
N MET A 1 -5.10 3.27 21.58
CA MET A 1 -5.19 3.61 20.14
C MET A 1 -4.11 2.83 19.41
N ALA A 2 -4.46 1.79 18.66
CA ALA A 2 -3.46 1.00 17.92
C ALA A 2 -2.92 1.87 16.77
N SER A 3 -1.60 2.03 16.69
CA SER A 3 -0.95 2.76 15.60
C SER A 3 -1.43 2.22 14.26
N ARG A 4 -2.19 3.04 13.51
CA ARG A 4 -2.71 2.77 12.16
C ARG A 4 -1.59 2.42 11.16
N ARG A 5 -0.33 2.70 11.51
CA ARG A 5 0.86 2.50 10.69
C ARG A 5 1.68 1.27 11.12
N LYS A 6 1.05 0.11 11.29
CA LYS A 6 1.79 -1.16 11.45
C LYS A 6 2.25 -1.67 10.08
N ARG A 7 3.49 -2.13 9.97
CA ARG A 7 4.00 -2.80 8.75
C ARG A 7 3.11 -4.00 8.42
N GLY A 8 2.69 -4.11 7.16
CA GLY A 8 1.80 -5.17 6.67
C GLY A 8 0.31 -5.01 6.96
N ALA A 9 -0.12 -4.08 7.82
CA ALA A 9 -1.54 -3.82 8.07
C ALA A 9 -2.12 -2.89 7.00
N LEU A 10 -3.15 -3.33 6.28
CA LEU A 10 -3.86 -2.52 5.28
C LEU A 10 -4.97 -1.68 5.93
N SER A 11 -5.28 -0.53 5.35
CA SER A 11 -6.35 0.36 5.79
C SER A 11 -7.12 0.89 4.57
N SER A 12 -8.33 0.35 4.40
CA SER A 12 -9.20 0.52 3.22
C SER A 12 -8.47 0.29 1.88
N PRO A 13 -7.92 -0.91 1.64
CA PRO A 13 -7.32 -1.22 0.34
C PRO A 13 -8.37 -1.11 -0.77
N CYS A 14 -8.02 -0.46 -1.90
CA CYS A 14 -8.97 -0.23 -3.00
C CYS A 14 -8.66 -0.99 -4.29
N ALA A 15 -7.40 -1.37 -4.51
CA ALA A 15 -6.98 -2.11 -5.70
C ALA A 15 -5.72 -2.94 -5.43
N PHE A 16 -5.49 -3.97 -6.25
CA PHE A 16 -4.24 -4.73 -6.24
C PHE A 16 -3.84 -5.18 -7.65
N THR A 17 -2.55 -5.44 -7.84
CA THR A 17 -2.00 -6.11 -9.02
C THR A 17 -0.87 -7.06 -8.63
N VAL A 18 -0.53 -7.98 -9.52
CA VAL A 18 0.51 -9.00 -9.29
C VAL A 18 1.53 -8.93 -10.41
N SER A 19 2.81 -8.86 -10.05
CA SER A 19 3.93 -8.92 -10.98
C SER A 19 5.16 -9.48 -10.29
N GLU A 20 6.00 -10.24 -10.99
CA GLU A 20 7.28 -10.75 -10.48
C GLU A 20 7.22 -11.40 -9.08
N ARG A 21 6.20 -12.24 -8.82
CA ARG A 21 5.95 -12.88 -7.51
C ARG A 21 5.75 -11.88 -6.36
N ARG A 22 5.23 -10.69 -6.68
CA ARG A 22 4.86 -9.65 -5.71
C ARG A 22 3.40 -9.24 -5.91
N VAL A 23 2.71 -9.00 -4.81
CA VAL A 23 1.38 -8.41 -4.77
C VAL A 23 1.52 -6.95 -4.36
N TYR A 24 1.09 -6.05 -5.21
CA TYR A 24 1.08 -4.61 -4.96
C TYR A 24 -0.35 -4.22 -4.60
N VAL A 25 -0.54 -3.62 -3.42
CA VAL A 25 -1.85 -3.22 -2.92
C VAL A 25 -1.88 -1.70 -2.73
N CYS A 26 -2.87 -1.05 -3.32
CA CYS A 26 -3.18 0.36 -3.05
C CYS A 26 -3.85 0.47 -1.68
N ASP A 27 -3.13 1.01 -0.70
CA ASP A 27 -3.51 1.06 0.71
C ASP A 27 -4.00 2.48 1.06
N ARG A 28 -5.29 2.73 0.80
CA ARG A 28 -5.88 4.07 0.64
C ARG A 28 -5.66 5.00 1.82
N GLU A 29 -6.02 4.55 3.00
CA GLU A 29 -5.96 5.39 4.20
C GLU A 29 -4.52 5.54 4.73
N ASN A 30 -3.60 4.72 4.24
CA ASN A 30 -2.19 4.80 4.58
C ASN A 30 -1.38 5.60 3.54
N HIS A 31 -1.99 6.04 2.45
CA HIS A 31 -1.34 6.83 1.38
C HIS A 31 -0.07 6.18 0.82
N ARG A 32 -0.12 4.84 0.68
CA ARG A 32 1.03 4.04 0.28
C ARG A 32 0.63 2.91 -0.66
N ILE A 33 1.61 2.39 -1.38
CA ILE A 33 1.52 1.07 -2.01
C ILE A 33 2.24 0.08 -1.12
N SER A 34 1.53 -0.94 -0.65
CA SER A 34 2.10 -2.02 0.15
C SER A 34 2.44 -3.21 -0.75
N VAL A 35 3.64 -3.76 -0.58
CA VAL A 35 4.17 -4.87 -1.37
C VAL A 35 4.27 -6.12 -0.52
N PHE A 36 3.66 -7.19 -0.99
CA PHE A 36 3.68 -8.52 -0.37
C PHE A 36 4.30 -9.54 -1.30
N SER A 37 4.79 -10.62 -0.72
CA SER A 37 5.19 -11.84 -1.40
C SER A 37 3.98 -12.52 -2.02
N ALA A 38 4.04 -12.94 -3.29
CA ALA A 38 2.98 -13.75 -3.87
C ALA A 38 3.02 -15.21 -3.41
N ASP A 39 4.16 -15.68 -2.86
CA ASP A 39 4.34 -17.07 -2.46
C ASP A 39 3.66 -17.41 -1.12
N ASP A 40 3.81 -16.51 -0.15
CA ASP A 40 3.41 -16.72 1.25
C ASP A 40 2.63 -15.53 1.84
N GLY A 41 2.34 -14.49 1.03
CA GLY A 41 1.65 -13.30 1.50
C GLY A 41 2.47 -12.43 2.46
N ALA A 42 3.75 -12.74 2.69
CA ALA A 42 4.58 -12.00 3.64
C ALA A 42 4.78 -10.55 3.19
N TYR A 43 4.58 -9.59 4.10
CA TYR A 43 4.87 -8.18 3.83
C TYR A 43 6.36 -8.00 3.54
N ARG A 44 6.67 -7.29 2.45
CA ARG A 44 8.05 -6.98 2.04
C ARG A 44 8.40 -5.55 2.40
N HIS A 45 7.69 -4.59 1.81
CA HIS A 45 7.92 -3.17 2.02
C HIS A 45 6.70 -2.36 1.56
N CYS A 46 6.78 -1.04 1.72
CA CYS A 46 5.83 -0.11 1.13
C CYS A 46 6.59 1.11 0.63
N PHE A 47 5.99 1.85 -0.29
CA PHE A 47 6.49 3.15 -0.73
C PHE A 47 5.35 4.15 -0.82
N SER A 48 5.73 5.43 -0.89
CA SER A 48 4.87 6.59 -0.71
C SER A 48 4.38 6.81 0.73
N THR A 49 4.08 8.07 1.02
CA THR A 49 3.32 8.55 2.18
C THR A 49 2.42 9.69 1.71
N PHE A 50 1.49 10.10 2.56
CA PHE A 50 0.72 11.32 2.35
C PHE A 50 1.64 12.52 2.17
N GLY A 51 1.43 13.29 1.09
CA GLY A 51 2.14 14.54 0.86
C GLY A 51 2.30 14.89 -0.61
N ASP A 52 3.17 15.88 -0.82
CA ASP A 52 3.18 16.72 -2.02
C ASP A 52 4.53 16.67 -2.75
N ALA A 53 5.54 16.14 -2.05
CA ALA A 53 6.88 16.02 -2.56
C ALA A 53 6.98 14.87 -3.59
N PRO A 54 8.02 14.87 -4.44
CA PRO A 54 8.31 13.72 -5.31
C PRO A 54 8.31 12.41 -4.52
N GLY A 55 7.54 11.43 -5.00
CA GLY A 55 7.38 10.13 -4.35
C GLY A 55 6.31 10.05 -3.25
N CYS A 56 5.60 11.14 -2.95
CA CYS A 56 4.41 11.13 -2.09
C CYS A 56 3.11 10.98 -2.90
N MET A 57 2.05 10.51 -2.24
CA MET A 57 0.70 10.43 -2.79
C MET A 57 -0.25 11.23 -1.89
N ARG A 58 -0.81 12.31 -2.44
CA ARG A 58 -1.80 13.11 -1.73
C ARG A 58 -3.21 12.48 -1.81
N GLU A 59 -3.53 11.93 -2.96
CA GLU A 59 -4.87 11.45 -3.30
C GLU A 59 -4.78 10.07 -3.98
N ILE A 60 -5.42 9.07 -3.38
CA ILE A 60 -5.64 7.74 -3.98
C ILE A 60 -7.15 7.54 -4.08
N TRP A 61 -7.77 8.13 -5.09
CA TRP A 61 -9.15 7.84 -5.45
C TRP A 61 -9.17 6.61 -6.35
N GLY A 62 -9.97 5.62 -5.98
CA GLY A 62 -10.26 4.47 -6.82
C GLY A 62 -11.70 4.60 -7.31
N ASP A 63 -11.86 5.06 -8.54
CA ASP A 63 -13.02 4.83 -9.41
C ASP A 63 -12.48 4.69 -10.85
N LEU A 64 -11.86 3.53 -11.12
CA LEU A 64 -11.70 2.92 -12.45
C LEU A 64 -11.82 1.41 -12.28
#